data_AF-A0AAN8H9S5-F1
#
_entry.id   AF-A0AAN8H9S5-F1
#
_cell.length_a   1.000
_cell.length_b   1.000
_cell.length_c   1.000
_cell.angle_alpha   90.00
_cell.angle_beta   90.00
_cell.angle_gamma   90.00
#
_symmetry.space_group_name_H-M   'P 1'
#
loop_
_entity.id
_entity.type
_entity.pdbx_description
1 polymer ?
#
loop_
_entity_poly.entity_id
_entity_poly.type
_entity_poly.pdbx_seq_one_letter_code
_entity_poly.pdbx_strand_id
1 'polypeptide(L)'
;MLRPGAAKTFFYYAQKAFSPYILSQLEHVSRVDVVWDEYFPKSLKAETRSKRGKGVHRRVEPSSVIPGNWPEFLRIEDEKAELFFFLATSVAALNYK
;
A
#
# COMPACT_ATOMS: atom_id res chain seq x y z
N MET A 1 6.70 -0.04 4.71
CA MET A 1 5.49 0.69 4.31
C MET A 1 5.20 1.76 5.35
N LEU A 2 4.83 2.98 4.95
CA LEU A 2 4.44 4.04 5.89
C LEU A 2 3.31 3.56 6.79
N ARG A 3 3.33 3.96 8.06
CA ARG A 3 2.25 3.63 8.98
C ARG A 3 1.08 4.58 8.74
N PRO A 4 -0.17 4.09 8.80
CA PRO A 4 -1.35 4.91 8.54
C PRO A 4 -1.62 5.98 9.62
N GLY A 5 -1.00 5.86 10.80
CA GLY A 5 -1.16 6.83 11.88
C GLY A 5 -2.63 6.93 12.31
N ALA A 6 -3.16 8.15 12.30
CA ALA A 6 -4.56 8.43 12.64
C ALA A 6 -5.54 8.31 11.45
N ALA A 7 -5.08 7.88 10.27
CA ALA A 7 -5.95 7.74 9.11
C ALA A 7 -7.00 6.65 9.34
N LYS A 8 -8.28 7.01 9.17
CA LYS A 8 -9.41 6.09 9.37
C LYS A 8 -9.68 5.22 8.14
N THR A 9 -9.49 5.76 6.94
CA THR A 9 -9.75 5.05 5.68
C THR A 9 -8.54 5.10 4.75
N PHE A 10 -8.49 4.20 3.78
CA PHE A 10 -7.39 4.17 2.81
C PHE A 10 -7.27 5.47 2.02
N PHE A 11 -8.38 6.15 1.72
CA PHE A 11 -8.36 7.50 1.15
C PHE A 11 -7.62 8.51 2.03
N TYR A 12 -7.97 8.58 3.32
CA TYR A 12 -7.28 9.47 4.24
C TYR A 12 -5.81 9.12 4.39
N TYR A 13 -5.47 7.84 4.37
CA TYR A 13 -4.08 7.40 4.42
C TYR A 13 -3.28 7.86 3.20
N ALA A 14 -3.84 7.67 1.99
CA ALA A 14 -3.22 8.18 0.77
C ALA A 14 -3.00 9.69 0.87
N GLN A 15 -4.03 10.47 1.22
CA GLN A 15 -3.94 11.93 1.23
C GLN A 15 -3.10 12.52 2.36
N LYS A 16 -3.09 11.91 3.55
CA LYS A 16 -2.50 12.51 4.77
C LYS A 16 -1.15 11.93 5.15
N ALA A 17 -0.81 10.73 4.68
CA ALA A 17 0.47 10.10 4.99
C ALA A 17 1.28 9.81 3.73
N PHE A 18 0.69 9.11 2.76
CA PHE A 18 1.45 8.60 1.62
C PHE A 18 1.81 9.68 0.60
N SER A 19 0.83 10.38 0.04
CA SER A 19 1.05 11.44 -0.95
C SER A 19 1.97 12.56 -0.44
N PRO A 20 1.78 13.12 0.78
CA PRO A 20 2.67 14.16 1.29
C PRO A 20 4.12 13.68 1.45
N TYR A 21 4.32 12.42 1.83
CA TYR A 21 5.66 11.84 1.92
C TYR A 21 6.33 11.73 0.55
N ILE A 22 5.60 11.26 -0.48
CA ILE A 22 6.15 11.19 -1.84
C ILE A 22 6.51 12.58 -2.38
N LEU A 23 5.64 13.57 -2.15
CA LEU A 23 5.90 14.96 -2.55
C LEU A 23 7.13 15.54 -1.82
N SER A 24 7.31 15.26 -0.53
CA SER A 24 8.49 15.73 0.19
C SER A 24 9.79 15.07 -0.30
N GLN A 25 9.73 13.81 -0.76
CA GLN A 25 10.89 13.19 -1.41
C GLN A 25 11.25 13.89 -2.72
N LEU A 26 10.26 14.44 -3.44
CA LEU A 26 10.45 15.15 -4.71
C LEU A 26 11.02 16.56 -4.53
N GLU A 27 10.98 17.15 -3.33
CA GLU A 27 11.52 18.50 -3.08
C GLU A 27 13.04 18.61 -3.33
N HIS A 28 13.77 17.49 -3.21
CA HIS A 28 15.23 17.48 -3.28
C HIS A 28 15.78 16.77 -4.53
N VAL A 29 14.92 16.26 -5.40
CA VAL A 29 15.31 15.48 -6.59
C VAL A 29 14.41 15.80 -7.77
N SER A 30 14.90 15.57 -8.99
CA SER A 30 14.10 15.80 -10.20
C SER A 30 13.07 14.71 -10.48
N ARG A 31 13.21 13.52 -9.86
CA ARG A 31 12.35 12.36 -10.10
C ARG A 31 12.35 11.43 -8.89
N VAL A 32 11.17 10.92 -8.56
CA VAL A 32 10.97 9.84 -7.59
C VAL A 32 10.29 8.67 -8.29
N ASP A 33 10.90 7.48 -8.22
CA ASP A 33 10.32 6.24 -8.70
C ASP A 33 9.78 5.42 -7.52
N VAL A 34 8.49 5.06 -7.57
CA VAL A 34 7.84 4.24 -6.54
C VAL A 34 7.77 2.80 -7.01
N VAL A 35 8.55 1.92 -6.39
CA VAL A 35 8.62 0.49 -6.73
C VAL A 35 7.91 -0.34 -5.67
N TRP A 36 7.02 -1.20 -6.12
CA TRP A 36 6.26 -2.11 -5.28
C TRP A 36 6.83 -3.53 -5.36
N ASP A 37 7.07 -4.16 -4.22
CA ASP A 37 7.51 -5.56 -4.16
C ASP A 37 6.30 -6.47 -4.37
N GLU A 38 6.17 -6.99 -5.59
CA GLU A 38 5.17 -7.99 -5.98
C GLU A 38 5.80 -9.40 -5.93
N TYR A 39 5.11 -10.34 -5.28
CA TYR A 39 5.54 -11.73 -5.26
C TYR A 39 4.92 -12.49 -6.41
N PHE A 40 5.75 -12.89 -7.37
CA PHE A 40 5.33 -13.75 -8.46
C PHE A 40 4.74 -15.07 -7.95
N PRO A 41 3.59 -15.51 -8.50
CA PRO A 41 3.07 -16.85 -8.28
C PRO A 41 4.14 -17.87 -8.66
N LYS A 42 4.37 -18.88 -7.80
CA LYS A 42 5.42 -19.92 -7.91
C LYS A 42 6.85 -19.50 -7.55
N SER A 43 7.06 -18.32 -6.96
CA SER A 43 8.34 -18.02 -6.32
C SER A 43 8.49 -18.78 -5.00
N LEU A 44 9.74 -19.12 -4.62
CA LEU A 44 10.05 -19.74 -3.32
C LEU A 44 9.48 -18.94 -2.14
N LYS A 45 9.46 -17.61 -2.29
CA LYS A 45 8.89 -16.67 -1.31
C LYS A 45 7.37 -16.78 -1.22
N ALA A 46 6.68 -16.85 -2.36
CA ALA A 46 5.22 -17.05 -2.41
C ALA A 46 4.82 -18.40 -1.79
N GLU A 47 5.54 -19.48 -2.09
CA GLU A 47 5.24 -20.80 -1.54
C GLU A 47 5.44 -20.86 -0.02
N THR A 48 6.53 -20.28 0.48
CA THR A 48 6.82 -20.21 1.93
C THR A 48 5.78 -19.38 2.69
N ARG A 49 5.20 -18.35 2.06
CA ARG A 49 4.17 -17.50 2.65
C ARG A 49 2.78 -18.13 2.62
N SER A 50 2.42 -18.82 1.54
CA SER A 50 1.15 -19.54 1.41
C SER A 50 0.93 -20.55 2.56
N LYS A 51 2.01 -21.18 3.05
CA LYS A 51 1.99 -22.13 4.17
C LYS A 51 1.70 -21.49 5.54
N ARG A 52 1.63 -20.16 5.67
CA ARG A 52 1.41 -19.45 6.96
C ARG A 52 -0.07 -19.15 7.28
N GLY A 53 -1.00 -19.59 6.42
CA GLY A 53 -2.44 -19.40 6.59
C GLY A 53 -2.96 -18.12 5.92
N LYS A 54 -4.23 -18.14 5.50
CA LYS A 54 -4.95 -16.98 4.95
C LYS A 54 -5.81 -16.37 6.05
N GLY A 55 -5.54 -15.10 6.40
CA GLY A 55 -6.44 -14.31 7.22
C GLY A 55 -7.73 -13.94 6.48
N VAL A 56 -8.62 -13.20 7.14
CA VAL A 56 -9.82 -12.65 6.50
C VAL A 56 -9.40 -11.54 5.54
N HIS A 57 -9.63 -11.74 4.24
CA HIS A 57 -9.37 -10.73 3.21
C HIS A 57 -10.31 -9.53 3.38
N ARG A 58 -9.72 -8.33 3.42
CA ARG A 58 -10.40 -7.03 3.45
C ARG A 58 -10.07 -6.28 2.17
N ARG A 59 -11.11 -6.01 1.39
CA ARG A 59 -10.99 -5.24 0.15
C ARG A 59 -10.53 -3.81 0.41
N VAL A 60 -9.53 -3.36 -0.33
CA VAL A 60 -8.99 -2.00 -0.26
C VAL A 60 -9.81 -1.09 -1.16
N GLU A 61 -10.72 -0.33 -0.55
CA GLU A 61 -11.49 0.73 -1.20
C GLU A 61 -11.25 2.08 -0.49
N PRO A 62 -11.46 3.22 -1.16
CA PRO A 62 -11.20 4.53 -0.57
C PRO A 62 -11.92 4.76 0.78
N SER A 63 -13.14 4.26 0.91
CA SER A 63 -14.01 4.37 2.08
C SER A 63 -13.77 3.27 3.12
N SER A 64 -13.09 2.18 2.77
CA SER A 64 -12.83 1.06 3.68
C SER A 64 -11.96 1.51 4.85
N VAL A 65 -12.31 1.02 6.04
CA VAL A 65 -11.58 1.31 7.28
C VAL A 65 -10.24 0.59 7.26
N ILE A 66 -9.19 1.32 7.64
CA ILE A 66 -7.84 0.74 7.74
C ILE A 66 -7.79 -0.27 8.89
N PRO A 67 -7.20 -1.45 8.69
CA PRO A 67 -7.03 -2.42 9.76
C PRO A 67 -6.12 -1.88 10.86
N GLY A 68 -6.55 -2.05 12.12
CA GLY A 68 -5.75 -1.62 13.28
C GLY A 68 -4.40 -2.35 13.37
N ASN A 69 -4.34 -3.63 12.96
CA ASN A 69 -3.08 -4.37 12.89
C ASN A 69 -2.46 -4.25 11.49
N TRP A 70 -1.83 -3.11 11.23
CA TRP A 70 -1.18 -2.80 9.95
C TRP A 70 -0.10 -3.82 9.52
N PRO A 71 0.77 -4.32 10.43
CA PRO A 71 1.72 -5.37 10.07
C PRO A 71 1.06 -6.67 9.59
N GLU A 72 -0.07 -7.07 10.19
CA GLU A 72 -0.75 -8.30 9.79
C GLU A 72 -1.48 -8.14 8.45
N PHE A 73 -2.10 -6.99 8.22
CA PHE A 73 -2.70 -6.63 6.92
C PHE A 73 -1.67 -6.72 5.78
N LEU A 74 -0.47 -6.17 5.98
CA LEU A 74 0.60 -6.21 4.97
C LEU A 74 1.20 -7.61 4.75
N ARG A 75 0.81 -8.62 5.53
CA ARG A 75 1.24 -10.02 5.32
C ARG A 75 0.31 -10.77 4.37
N ILE A 76 -0.89 -10.27 4.13
CA ILE A 76 -1.84 -10.88 3.19
C ILE A 76 -1.54 -10.30 1.80
N GLU A 77 -1.08 -11.16 0.89
CA GLU A 77 -0.60 -10.72 -0.42
C GLU A 77 -1.68 -10.04 -1.26
N ASP A 78 -2.90 -10.59 -1.27
CA ASP A 78 -4.01 -10.01 -2.01
C ASP A 78 -4.33 -8.59 -1.52
N GLU A 79 -4.35 -8.38 -0.19
CA GLU A 79 -4.57 -7.07 0.43
C GLU A 79 -3.42 -6.09 0.15
N LYS A 80 -2.18 -6.58 0.18
CA LYS A 80 -0.98 -5.81 -0.11
C LYS A 80 -0.94 -5.37 -1.58
N ALA A 81 -1.31 -6.27 -2.50
CA ALA A 81 -1.40 -5.97 -3.93
C ALA A 81 -2.49 -4.92 -4.21
N GLU A 82 -3.67 -5.05 -3.61
CA GLU A 82 -4.74 -4.05 -3.73
C GLU A 82 -4.32 -2.70 -3.15
N LEU A 83 -3.65 -2.68 -1.99
CA LEU A 83 -3.09 -1.45 -1.42
C LEU A 83 -2.12 -0.78 -2.39
N PHE A 84 -1.20 -1.54 -2.98
CA PHE A 84 -0.18 -1.00 -3.88
C PHE A 84 -0.81 -0.43 -5.14
N PHE A 85 -1.77 -1.14 -5.73
CA PHE A 85 -2.54 -0.65 -6.85
C PHE A 85 -3.28 0.67 -6.53
N PHE A 86 -3.95 0.72 -5.37
CA PHE A 86 -4.66 1.91 -4.90
C PHE A 86 -3.72 3.11 -4.73
N LEU A 87 -2.56 2.92 -4.11
CA LEU A 87 -1.58 3.99 -3.89
C LEU A 87 -0.88 4.42 -5.17
N ALA A 88 -0.56 3.50 -6.08
CA ALA A 88 -0.01 3.81 -7.39
C ALA A 88 -0.97 4.71 -8.18
N THR A 89 -2.25 4.36 -8.20
CA THR A 89 -3.30 5.17 -8.84
C THR A 89 -3.42 6.55 -8.19
N SER A 90 -3.34 6.60 -6.85
CA SER A 90 -3.40 7.86 -6.09
C SER A 90 -2.22 8.78 -6.40
N VAL A 91 -1.00 8.25 -6.51
CA VAL A 91 0.20 9.03 -6.88
C VAL A 91 0.16 9.47 -8.33
N ALA A 92 -0.23 8.59 -9.26
CA ALA A 92 -0.38 8.95 -10.67
C ALA A 92 -1.35 10.13 -10.85
N ALA A 93 -2.44 10.18 -10.07
CA ALA A 93 -3.39 11.29 -10.08
C ALA A 93 -2.83 12.62 -9.53
N LEU A 94 -1.72 12.62 -8.77
CA LEU A 94 -1.06 13.86 -8.32
C LEU A 94 -0.31 14.55 -9.46
N ASN A 95 0.23 13.78 -10.41
CA ASN A 95 1.05 14.31 -11.51
C ASN A 95 0.22 15.01 -12.62
N TYR A 96 -1.11 14.97 -12.53
CA TYR A 96 -2.03 15.62 -13.49
C TYR A 96 -2.63 16.93 -12.96
N LYS A 97 -2.09 17.50 -11.89
CA LYS A 97 -2.46 18.83 -11.37
C LYS A 97 -1.30 19.79 -11.52
#